data_AF-A0A449BEZ1-F1
#
_entry.id   AF-A0A449BEZ1-F1
#
_cell.length_a   1.000
_cell.length_b   1.000
_cell.length_c   1.000
_cell.angle_alpha   90.00
_cell.angle_beta   90.00
_cell.angle_gamma   90.00
#
_symmetry.space_group_name_H-M   'P 1'
#
loop_
_entity.id
_entity.type
_entity.pdbx_description
1 polymer ?
#
loop_
_entity_poly.entity_id
_entity_poly.type
_entity_poly.pdbx_seq_one_letter_code
_entity_poly.pdbx_strand_id
1 'polypeptide(L)'
;MSKNKNTFYTEDIKLKAIEMKAEGIPVKVIKEKLGIKSDSQVYTWWYWFRDGELNRLKQPIGKQYSFGHGPKLTTDDKLSQLEAQNKILKKYISLKGGLIKK
;
A
#
# COMPACT_ATOMS: atom_id res chain seq x y z
N MET A 1 23.47 13.62 14.51
CA MET A 1 22.04 13.69 14.14
C MET A 1 21.43 12.30 14.29
N SER A 2 20.64 12.07 15.34
CA SER A 2 19.94 10.79 15.53
C SER A 2 19.00 10.59 14.35
N LYS A 3 19.28 9.59 13.49
CA LYS A 3 18.37 9.18 12.43
C LYS A 3 17.13 8.65 13.14
N ASN A 4 16.11 9.49 13.29
CA ASN A 4 14.82 9.09 13.86
C ASN A 4 14.41 7.78 13.20
N LYS A 5 14.45 6.69 13.98
CA LYS A 5 14.03 5.37 13.54
C LYS A 5 12.51 5.44 13.51
N ASN A 6 11.95 6.04 12.47
CA ASN A 6 10.51 5.93 12.25
C ASN A 6 10.24 4.49 11.85
N THR A 7 9.93 3.66 12.85
CA THR A 7 9.70 2.22 12.68
C THR A 7 8.38 1.93 11.96
N PHE A 8 7.56 2.97 11.75
CA PHE A 8 6.22 2.84 11.19
C PHE A 8 5.93 3.91 10.13
N TYR A 9 5.17 3.50 9.12
CA TYR A 9 4.62 4.39 8.11
C TYR A 9 3.10 4.29 8.20
N THR A 10 2.41 5.43 8.15
CA THR A 10 0.94 5.46 8.12
C THR A 10 0.43 4.74 6.87
N GLU A 11 -0.82 4.26 6.92
CA GLU A 11 -1.46 3.62 5.75
C GLU A 11 -1.38 4.53 4.51
N ASP A 12 -1.58 5.84 4.70
CA ASP A 12 -1.46 6.85 3.63
C ASP A 12 -0.08 6.87 2.97
N ILE A 13 1.01 6.81 3.74
CA ILE A 13 2.36 6.79 3.17
C ILE A 13 2.59 5.49 2.38
N LYS A 14 2.09 4.37 2.89
CA LYS A 14 2.22 3.07 2.21
C LYS A 14 1.43 3.05 0.91
N LEU A 15 0.18 3.53 0.93
CA LEU A 15 -0.68 3.65 -0.25
C LEU A 15 -0.06 4.60 -1.28
N LYS A 16 0.48 5.74 -0.85
CA LYS A 16 1.17 6.68 -1.74
C LYS A 16 2.41 6.07 -2.38
N ALA A 17 3.18 5.26 -1.65
CA ALA A 17 4.33 4.54 -2.20
C ALA A 17 3.90 3.53 -3.28
N ILE A 18 2.78 2.83 -3.06
CA ILE A 18 2.19 1.90 -4.03
C ILE A 18 1.71 2.64 -5.28
N GLU A 19 0.97 3.76 -5.13
CA GLU A 19 0.51 4.58 -6.26
C GLU A 19 1.69 5.05 -7.12
N MET A 20 2.72 5.63 -6.48
CA MET A 20 3.93 6.06 -7.18
C MET A 20 4.64 4.90 -7.90
N LYS A 21 4.65 3.70 -7.29
CA LYS A 21 5.26 2.53 -7.92
C LYS A 21 4.44 2.03 -9.12
N ALA A 22 3.11 2.09 -9.04
CA ALA A 22 2.22 1.77 -10.15
C ALA A 22 2.37 2.75 -11.32
N GLU A 23 2.66 4.02 -11.04
CA GLU A 23 3.00 5.05 -12.02
C GLU A 23 4.38 4.84 -12.69
N GLY A 24 5.14 3.81 -12.28
CA GLY A 24 6.44 3.48 -12.83
C GLY A 24 7.61 4.24 -12.20
N ILE A 25 7.38 4.99 -11.12
CA ILE A 25 8.44 5.75 -10.45
C ILE A 25 9.47 4.78 -9.83
N PRO A 26 10.79 5.02 -9.99
CA PRO A 26 11.82 4.18 -9.38
C PRO A 26 11.73 4.20 -7.85
N VAL A 27 11.91 3.03 -7.22
CA VAL A 27 11.81 2.88 -5.75
C VAL A 27 12.76 3.80 -4.98
N LYS A 28 13.95 4.09 -5.54
CA LYS A 28 14.90 5.04 -4.94
C LYS A 28 14.29 6.44 -4.77
N VAL A 29 13.59 6.92 -5.80
CA VAL A 29 12.91 8.23 -5.79
C VAL A 29 11.71 8.22 -4.84
N ILE A 30 10.93 7.15 -4.83
CA ILE A 30 9.81 6.97 -3.90
C ILE A 30 10.31 7.03 -2.45
N LYS A 31 11.40 6.30 -2.17
CA LYS A 31 12.01 6.22 -0.86
C LYS A 31 12.44 7.60 -0.35
N GLU A 32 13.16 8.35 -1.19
CA GLU A 32 13.61 9.71 -0.85
C GLU A 32 12.44 10.67 -0.67
N LYS A 33 11.47 10.67 -1.60
CA LYS A 33 10.31 11.57 -1.56
C LYS A 33 9.38 11.33 -0.38
N LEU A 34 9.25 10.09 0.08
CA LEU A 34 8.38 9.70 1.20
C LEU A 34 9.14 9.55 2.53
N GLY A 35 10.45 9.82 2.56
CA GLY A 35 11.28 9.66 3.76
C GLY A 35 11.34 8.21 4.27
N ILE A 36 11.22 7.24 3.36
CA ILE A 36 11.27 5.83 3.70
C ILE A 36 12.73 5.40 3.90
N LYS A 37 13.00 4.53 4.86
CA LYS A 37 14.38 4.12 5.17
C LYS A 37 14.88 3.04 4.23
N SER A 38 14.02 2.08 3.90
CA SER A 38 14.37 0.89 3.13
C SER A 38 13.54 0.80 1.84
N ASP A 39 14.24 0.53 0.75
CA ASP A 39 13.66 0.15 -0.54
C ASP A 39 12.86 -1.16 -0.45
N SER A 40 13.36 -2.15 0.29
CA SER A 40 12.65 -3.41 0.54
C SER A 40 11.26 -3.21 1.13
N GLN A 41 11.04 -2.18 1.96
CA GLN A 41 9.70 -1.87 2.48
C GLN A 41 8.73 -1.46 1.38
N VAL A 42 9.19 -0.64 0.42
CA VAL A 42 8.38 -0.24 -0.74
C VAL A 42 8.05 -1.46 -1.60
N TYR A 43 9.02 -2.36 -1.81
CA TYR A 43 8.78 -3.61 -2.54
C TYR A 43 7.77 -4.52 -1.82
N THR A 44 7.87 -4.67 -0.50
CA THR A 44 6.92 -5.47 0.27
C THR A 44 5.48 -4.94 0.13
N TRP A 45 5.29 -3.62 0.25
CA TRP A 45 3.96 -3.02 0.08
C TRP A 45 3.45 -3.18 -1.36
N TRP A 46 4.35 -3.08 -2.34
CA TRP A 46 4.03 -3.33 -3.74
C TRP A 46 3.60 -4.78 -3.98
N TYR A 47 4.28 -5.77 -3.40
CA TYR A 47 3.90 -7.18 -3.51
C TYR A 47 2.55 -7.45 -2.86
N TRP A 48 2.29 -6.90 -1.66
CA TRP A 48 0.96 -7.02 -1.04
C TRP A 48 -0.14 -6.41 -1.89
N PHE A 49 0.11 -5.27 -2.53
CA PHE A 49 -0.86 -4.69 -3.46
C PHE A 49 -1.12 -5.61 -4.67
N ARG A 50 -0.05 -6.11 -5.31
CA ARG A 50 -0.14 -7.02 -6.46
C ARG A 50 -0.89 -8.32 -6.10
N ASP A 51 -0.66 -8.83 -4.91
CA ASP A 51 -1.22 -10.10 -4.44
C ASP A 51 -2.59 -9.91 -3.73
N GLY A 52 -3.14 -8.69 -3.73
CA GLY A 52 -4.47 -8.37 -3.16
C GLY A 52 -4.52 -8.31 -1.63
N GLU A 53 -3.37 -8.39 -0.96
CA GLU A 53 -3.22 -8.46 0.50
C GLU A 53 -3.19 -7.06 1.18
N LEU A 54 -3.96 -6.09 0.70
CA LEU A 54 -3.98 -4.71 1.24
C LEU A 54 -4.30 -4.64 2.74
N ASN A 55 -5.02 -5.64 3.28
CA ASN A 55 -5.28 -5.79 4.72
C ASN A 55 -4.00 -5.76 5.57
N ARG A 56 -2.86 -6.18 5.01
CA ARG A 56 -1.57 -6.18 5.71
C ARG A 56 -1.04 -4.77 5.95
N LEU A 57 -1.45 -3.77 5.17
CA LEU A 57 -1.06 -2.37 5.38
C LEU A 57 -1.58 -1.79 6.69
N LYS A 58 -2.72 -2.31 7.18
CA LYS A 58 -3.41 -1.90 8.41
C LYS A 58 -2.89 -2.59 9.69
N GLN A 59 -1.97 -3.55 9.57
CA GLN A 59 -1.54 -4.32 10.74
C GLN A 59 -0.82 -3.43 11.78
N PRO A 60 -1.25 -3.48 13.06
CA PRO A 60 -0.61 -2.73 14.14
C PRO A 60 0.75 -3.33 14.53
N ILE A 61 1.58 -2.51 15.16
CA ILE A 61 2.94 -2.88 15.58
C ILE A 61 2.91 -3.99 16.63
N GLY A 62 3.84 -4.93 16.53
CA GLY A 62 4.17 -5.86 17.62
C GLY A 62 3.35 -7.14 17.67
N LYS A 63 2.36 -7.33 16.78
CA LYS A 63 1.78 -8.66 16.59
C LYS A 63 2.67 -9.45 15.64
N GLN A 64 3.24 -10.54 16.16
CA GLN A 64 3.97 -11.49 15.34
C GLN A 64 3.06 -12.00 14.22
N TYR A 65 3.61 -12.11 13.01
CA TYR A 65 2.91 -12.73 11.89
C TYR A 65 2.58 -14.18 12.26
N SER A 66 1.29 -14.47 12.39
CA SER A 66 0.78 -15.84 12.53
C SER A 66 0.38 -16.36 11.14
N PHE A 67 1.18 -17.27 10.61
CA PHE A 67 0.93 -17.94 9.31
C PHE A 67 -0.46 -18.61 9.35
N GLY A 68 -1.35 -18.23 8.43
CA GLY A 68 -2.74 -18.71 8.39
C GLY A 68 -3.73 -18.04 9.36
N HIS A 69 -3.26 -17.16 10.25
CA HIS A 69 -4.10 -16.41 11.19
C HIS A 69 -3.73 -14.92 11.16
N GLY A 70 -4.15 -14.21 10.13
CA GLY A 70 -4.22 -12.74 10.18
C GLY A 70 -5.28 -12.28 11.20
N PRO A 71 -5.27 -11.00 11.61
CA PRO A 71 -6.38 -10.46 12.40
C PRO A 71 -7.70 -10.79 11.69
N LYS A 72 -8.65 -11.40 12.40
CA LYS A 72 -9.99 -11.67 11.86
C LYS A 72 -10.59 -10.33 11.46
N LEU A 73 -10.62 -10.07 10.15
CA LEU A 73 -11.25 -8.87 9.60
C LEU A 73 -12.71 -8.88 10.05
N THR A 74 -13.12 -7.83 10.75
CA THR A 74 -14.53 -7.61 11.06
C THR A 74 -15.29 -7.38 9.75
N THR A 75 -16.62 -7.49 9.78
CA THR A 75 -17.45 -7.22 8.61
C THR A 75 -17.23 -5.80 8.09
N ASP A 76 -17.04 -4.82 8.99
CA ASP A 76 -16.70 -3.43 8.67
C ASP A 76 -15.32 -3.27 8.02
N ASP A 77 -14.32 -4.03 8.48
CA ASP A 77 -12.98 -4.01 7.86
C ASP A 77 -13.03 -4.51 6.41
N LYS A 78 -13.83 -5.56 6.16
CA LYS A 78 -14.03 -6.12 4.81
C LYS A 78 -14.78 -5.16 3.90
N LEU A 79 -15.83 -4.52 4.40
CA LEU A 79 -16.58 -3.50 3.66
C LEU A 79 -15.69 -2.32 3.28
N SER A 80 -14.94 -1.79 4.25
CA SER A 80 -13.98 -0.70 4.03
C SER A 80 -12.90 -1.09 3.01
N GLN A 81 -12.44 -2.34 3.05
CA GLN A 81 -11.47 -2.84 2.07
C GLN A 81 -12.08 -2.92 0.66
N LEU A 82 -13.30 -3.46 0.54
CA LEU A 82 -14.02 -3.56 -0.74
C LEU A 82 -14.27 -2.17 -1.33
N GLU A 83 -14.64 -1.19 -0.52
CA GLU A 83 -14.84 0.18 -0.95
C GLU A 83 -13.54 0.83 -1.44
N ALA A 84 -12.44 0.63 -0.71
CA ALA A 84 -11.12 1.11 -1.12
C ALA A 84 -10.67 0.47 -2.45
N GLN A 85 -10.82 -0.85 -2.59
CA GLN A 85 -10.52 -1.56 -3.84
C GLN A 85 -11.39 -1.04 -4.99
N ASN A 86 -12.69 -0.89 -4.80
CA ASN A 86 -13.61 -0.36 -5.80
C ASN A 86 -13.26 1.08 -6.20
N LYS A 87 -12.84 1.93 -5.25
CA LYS A 87 -12.40 3.30 -5.55
C LYS A 87 -11.16 3.32 -6.43
N ILE A 88 -10.18 2.45 -6.12
CA ILE A 88 -8.96 2.30 -6.91
C ILE A 88 -9.31 1.77 -8.31
N LEU A 89 -10.09 0.69 -8.41
CA LEU A 89 -10.54 0.12 -9.68
C LEU A 89 -11.29 1.15 -10.55
N LYS A 90 -12.19 1.94 -9.97
CA LYS A 90 -12.87 3.04 -10.66
C LYS A 90 -11.89 4.10 -11.16
N LYS A 91 -10.89 4.48 -10.37
CA LYS A 91 -9.83 5.42 -10.77
C LYS A 91 -9.02 4.85 -11.94
N TYR A 92 -8.62 3.57 -11.87
CA TYR A 92 -7.92 2.89 -12.97
C TYR A 92 -8.75 2.78 -14.25
N ILE A 93 -10.04 2.46 -14.15
CA ILE A 93 -10.96 2.42 -15.30
C ILE A 93 -11.14 3.81 -15.90
N SER A 94 -11.25 4.86 -15.08
CA SER A 94 -11.31 6.24 -15.57
C SER A 94 -10.02 6.64 -16.32
N LEU A 95 -8.86 6.30 -15.76
CA LEU A 95 -7.55 6.56 -16.38
C LEU A 95 -7.36 5.78 -17.68
N LYS A 96 -7.76 4.50 -17.75
CA LYS A 96 -7.67 3.67 -18.97
C LYS A 96 -8.77 3.97 -19.99
N GLY A 97 -9.98 4.27 -19.54
CA GLY A 97 -11.14 4.59 -20.38
C GLY A 97 -11.02 5.95 -21.09
N GLY A 98 -10.22 6.87 -20.53
CA GLY A 98 -9.80 8.10 -21.22
C GLY A 98 -8.85 7.87 -22.39
N LEU A 99 -8.24 6.68 -22.50
CA LEU A 99 -7.26 6.33 -23.54
C LEU A 99 -7.88 5.62 -24.76
N ILE A 100 -9.15 5.20 -24.65
CA ILE A 100 -9.87 4.44 -25.69
C ILE A 100 -10.79 5.35 -26.55
N LYS A 101 -10.94 6.64 -26.20
CA LYS A 101 -11.53 7.63 -27.11
C LYS A 101 -10.45 8.28 -27.97
N LYS A 102 -10.05 7.60 -29.04
CA LYS A 102 -9.38 8.22 -30.20
C LYS A 102 -9.98 7.65 -31.47
#